data_AF-A0A8T3CWF9-F1
#
_entry.id   AF-A0A8T3CWF9-F1
#
_cell.length_a   1.000
_cell.length_b   1.000
_cell.length_c   1.000
_cell.angle_alpha   90.00
_cell.angle_beta   90.00
_cell.angle_gamma   90.00
#
_symmetry.space_group_name_H-M   'P 1'
#
loop_
_entity.id
_entity.type
_entity.pdbx_description
1 polymer ?
#
loop_
_entity_poly.entity_id
_entity_poly.type
_entity_poly.pdbx_seq_one_letter_code
_entity_poly.pdbx_strand_id
1 'polypeptide(L)'
;MNAWTNQRTFEEEEYMDTFEEHWRWFYQAECGEWHMFEIKPSEGCPVNNYIIEQSYSRNMKHMSYCLADSVYQLDFTEMKQINLTTGKQRPIKRGLHTGPGCRFCCEKRPSSAPPNWETNLPFQLIPLDTDTQECQDVVNQFSQTMPGDPIKSIQRIQNLQLWESFCLKKAQMSKTKRINIEERRLFHGTCHKNIRSICTFNFDMNLAKSDGVYGKGIYFARNASYSDKFCHPPFYHRGMKPSRTMILARVLVGEYSKGHIGLCQPPSKCDNTGFYDSCVDMLPHPNIFVVFDSNQIYPEYLVEF
;
A
#
# COMPACT_ATOMS: atom_id res chain seq x y z
N MET A 1 -14.44 -49.97 51.99
CA MET A 1 -14.48 -48.52 51.67
C MET A 1 -13.31 -48.21 50.76
N ASN A 2 -13.62 -47.49 49.67
CA ASN A 2 -12.73 -46.68 48.82
C ASN A 2 -11.87 -47.42 47.79
N ALA A 3 -12.48 -47.64 46.62
CA ALA A 3 -11.81 -47.76 45.34
C ALA A 3 -11.33 -46.37 44.87
N TRP A 4 -10.05 -46.28 44.51
CA TRP A 4 -9.45 -45.09 43.93
C TRP A 4 -9.75 -45.04 42.43
N THR A 5 -10.52 -44.06 41.99
CA THR A 5 -10.58 -43.61 40.59
C THR A 5 -10.54 -42.09 40.62
N ASN A 6 -9.34 -41.52 40.48
CA ASN A 6 -9.17 -40.09 40.27
C ASN A 6 -8.94 -39.88 38.77
N GLN A 7 -10.02 -39.57 38.05
CA GLN A 7 -9.95 -39.10 36.68
C GLN A 7 -9.23 -37.74 36.68
N ARG A 8 -8.02 -37.70 36.10
CA ARG A 8 -7.41 -36.47 35.63
C ARG A 8 -8.24 -35.96 34.45
N THR A 9 -9.04 -34.93 34.68
CA THR A 9 -9.50 -34.06 33.60
C THR A 9 -8.37 -33.11 33.25
N PHE A 10 -7.98 -33.15 31.99
CA PHE A 10 -6.94 -32.36 31.36
C PHE A 10 -7.26 -30.87 31.51
N GLU A 11 -6.39 -30.13 32.18
CA GLU A 11 -6.29 -28.68 31.97
C GLU A 11 -5.62 -28.50 30.60
N GLU A 12 -6.37 -27.96 29.65
CA GLU A 12 -5.84 -27.49 28.37
C GLU A 12 -4.93 -26.28 28.66
N GLU A 13 -3.62 -26.51 28.69
CA GLU A 13 -2.63 -25.44 28.63
C GLU A 13 -2.83 -24.69 27.30
N GLU A 14 -3.46 -23.52 27.37
CA GLU A 14 -3.44 -22.54 26.27
C GLU A 14 -1.98 -22.22 25.94
N TYR A 15 -1.48 -22.81 24.86
CA TYR A 15 -0.18 -22.48 24.28
C TYR A 15 -0.24 -21.03 23.77
N MET A 16 0.12 -20.10 24.66
CA MET A 16 0.44 -18.73 24.28
C MET A 16 1.69 -18.80 23.41
N ASP A 17 1.52 -18.55 22.12
CA ASP A 17 2.58 -18.50 21.11
C ASP A 17 3.60 -17.44 21.55
N THR A 18 4.65 -17.86 22.27
CA THR A 18 5.75 -16.99 22.67
C THR A 18 6.59 -16.72 21.42
N PHE A 19 6.18 -15.70 20.66
CA PHE A 19 7.03 -15.08 19.65
C PHE A 19 8.27 -14.53 20.37
N GLU A 20 9.38 -15.29 20.38
CA GLU A 20 10.63 -14.82 20.95
C GLU A 20 11.14 -13.60 20.15
N GLU A 21 11.06 -12.43 20.78
CA GLU A 21 11.51 -11.12 20.30
C GLU A 21 13.03 -11.09 20.12
N HIS A 22 13.53 -11.51 18.97
CA HIS A 22 14.96 -11.48 18.70
C HIS A 22 15.39 -10.20 18.00
N TRP A 23 16.46 -9.59 18.51
CA TRP A 23 17.20 -8.54 17.81
C TRP A 23 17.78 -9.06 16.51
N ARG A 24 17.66 -8.27 15.44
CA ARG A 24 18.17 -8.57 14.12
C ARG A 24 19.02 -7.44 13.55
N TRP A 25 19.94 -7.81 12.69
CA TRP A 25 20.82 -6.89 11.95
C TRP A 25 20.36 -6.65 10.51
N PHE A 26 20.53 -5.40 10.07
CA PHE A 26 20.15 -4.91 8.75
C PHE A 26 21.25 -4.04 8.15
N TYR A 27 21.29 -3.94 6.82
CA TYR A 27 22.14 -3.02 6.05
C TYR A 27 21.29 -2.22 5.06
N GLN A 28 21.65 -0.97 4.79
CA GLN A 28 20.97 -0.19 3.77
C GLN A 28 21.51 -0.58 2.38
N ALA A 29 20.65 -1.17 1.55
CA ALA A 29 21.03 -1.59 0.20
C ALA A 29 21.04 -0.40 -0.77
N GLU A 30 21.63 -0.57 -1.95
CA GLU A 30 21.68 0.46 -3.00
C GLU A 30 20.27 0.91 -3.47
N CYS A 31 19.24 0.10 -3.19
CA CYS A 31 17.85 0.43 -3.46
C CYS A 31 17.22 1.43 -2.46
N GLY A 32 17.98 1.89 -1.46
CA GLY A 32 17.54 2.81 -0.40
C GLY A 32 16.92 2.12 0.82
N GLU A 33 16.52 0.85 0.69
CA GLU A 33 15.84 0.08 1.74
C GLU A 33 16.79 -0.68 2.66
N TRP A 34 16.30 -0.98 3.86
CA TRP A 34 17.01 -1.78 4.85
C TRP A 34 16.81 -3.27 4.60
N HIS A 35 17.85 -3.95 4.13
CA HIS A 35 17.85 -5.39 3.95
C HIS A 35 18.34 -6.09 5.21
N MET A 36 17.74 -7.22 5.55
CA MET A 36 18.16 -8.01 6.71
C MET A 36 19.34 -8.91 6.33
N PHE A 37 20.33 -9.05 7.24
CA PHE A 37 21.33 -10.10 7.10
C PHE A 37 20.66 -11.47 7.27
N GLU A 38 21.07 -12.45 6.47
CA GLU A 38 20.43 -13.77 6.41
C GLU A 38 20.34 -14.44 7.79
N ILE A 39 19.27 -15.19 8.04
CA ILE A 39 19.07 -15.86 9.34
C ILE A 39 19.90 -17.15 9.40
N LYS A 40 20.04 -17.85 8.28
CA LYS A 40 20.81 -19.08 8.15
C LYS A 40 22.00 -18.83 7.22
N PRO A 41 23.13 -19.53 7.40
CA PRO A 41 24.21 -19.48 6.44
C PRO A 41 23.70 -19.93 5.05
N SER A 42 24.00 -19.16 4.01
CA SER A 42 23.83 -19.58 2.62
C SER A 42 25.17 -20.07 2.05
N GLU A 43 25.13 -20.85 0.97
CA GLU A 43 26.33 -21.37 0.31
C GLU A 43 27.30 -20.28 -0.20
N GLY A 44 26.86 -19.02 -0.24
CA GLY A 44 27.68 -17.87 -0.64
C GLY A 44 28.06 -16.90 0.48
N CYS A 45 27.40 -16.90 1.64
CA CYS A 45 27.61 -15.90 2.70
C CYS A 45 27.86 -16.56 4.06
N PRO A 46 29.10 -16.52 4.58
CA PRO A 46 29.45 -17.15 5.86
C PRO A 46 28.89 -16.39 7.06
N VAL A 47 28.47 -15.13 6.88
CA VAL A 47 27.91 -14.30 7.94
C VAL A 47 26.39 -14.34 7.91
N ASN A 48 25.79 -14.56 9.08
CA ASN A 48 24.36 -14.51 9.30
C ASN A 48 24.05 -13.66 10.53
N ASN A 49 22.76 -13.42 10.76
CA ASN A 49 22.27 -12.55 11.81
C ASN A 49 22.73 -12.98 13.22
N TYR A 50 22.78 -14.29 13.46
CA TYR A 50 23.23 -14.86 14.73
C TYR A 50 24.70 -14.54 15.02
N ILE A 51 25.57 -14.66 14.02
CA ILE A 51 27.01 -14.39 14.16
C ILE A 51 27.27 -12.91 14.43
N ILE A 52 26.54 -12.02 13.74
CA ILE A 52 26.66 -10.57 13.92
C ILE A 52 26.20 -10.19 15.34
N GLU A 53 25.05 -10.69 15.76
CA GLU A 53 24.52 -10.43 17.11
C GLU A 53 25.43 -10.97 18.22
N GLN A 54 26.01 -12.16 18.04
CA GLN A 54 26.96 -12.72 19.00
C GLN A 54 28.24 -11.88 19.09
N SER A 55 28.76 -11.40 17.96
CA SER A 55 29.97 -10.58 17.90
C SER A 55 29.73 -9.22 18.58
N TYR A 56 28.61 -8.58 18.29
CA TYR A 56 28.20 -7.33 18.94
C TYR A 56 27.98 -7.51 20.45
N SER A 57 27.31 -8.58 20.87
CA SER A 57 27.02 -8.87 22.29
C SER A 57 28.28 -9.14 23.11
N ARG A 58 29.38 -9.52 22.47
CA ARG A 58 30.72 -9.66 23.08
C ARG A 58 31.49 -8.32 23.14
N ASN A 59 30.82 -7.20 22.86
CA ASN A 59 31.41 -5.86 22.78
C ASN A 59 32.57 -5.75 21.77
N MET A 60 32.55 -6.56 20.71
CA MET A 60 33.49 -6.38 19.60
C MET A 60 33.25 -5.02 18.93
N LYS A 61 34.32 -4.33 18.54
CA LYS A 61 34.22 -3.04 17.83
C LYS A 61 33.96 -3.21 16.34
N HIS A 62 34.47 -4.29 15.76
CA HIS A 62 34.29 -4.64 14.36
C HIS A 62 34.36 -6.16 14.16
N MET A 63 33.84 -6.65 13.03
CA MET A 63 34.03 -8.02 12.56
C MET A 63 34.23 -8.02 11.03
N SER A 64 34.99 -8.98 10.51
CA SER A 64 35.27 -9.09 9.07
C SER A 64 34.83 -10.44 8.52
N TYR A 65 34.42 -10.45 7.24
CA TYR A 65 33.98 -11.66 6.55
C TYR A 65 34.20 -11.53 5.03
N CYS A 66 34.32 -12.68 4.36
CA CYS A 66 34.45 -12.74 2.90
C CYS A 66 33.10 -13.08 2.26
N LEU A 67 32.78 -12.42 1.15
CA LEU A 67 31.61 -12.70 0.33
C LEU A 67 32.03 -12.65 -1.14
N ALA A 68 32.00 -13.80 -1.82
CA ALA A 68 32.67 -14.01 -3.11
C ALA A 68 34.13 -13.55 -3.05
N ASP A 69 34.56 -12.68 -3.97
CA ASP A 69 35.93 -12.16 -4.05
C ASP A 69 36.16 -10.84 -3.28
N SER A 70 35.21 -10.43 -2.44
CA SER A 70 35.29 -9.18 -1.67
C SER A 70 35.38 -9.44 -0.17
N VAL A 71 36.24 -8.67 0.50
CA VAL A 71 36.35 -8.66 1.97
C VAL A 71 35.51 -7.52 2.51
N TYR A 72 34.65 -7.82 3.48
CA TYR A 72 33.81 -6.85 4.16
C TYR A 72 34.15 -6.75 5.64
N GLN A 73 33.98 -5.56 6.20
CA GLN A 73 34.07 -5.29 7.64
C GLN A 73 32.77 -4.64 8.11
N LEU A 74 32.18 -5.14 9.20
CA LEU A 74 31.15 -4.44 9.95
C LEU A 74 31.82 -3.69 11.08
N ASP A 75 31.63 -2.37 11.12
CA ASP A 75 32.03 -1.50 12.22
C ASP A 75 30.79 -1.22 13.08
N PHE A 76 30.81 -1.74 14.30
CA PHE A 76 29.72 -1.58 15.25
C PHE A 76 29.76 -0.25 16.00
N THR A 77 30.89 0.46 15.94
CA THR A 77 31.04 1.77 16.58
C THR A 77 30.41 2.85 15.70
N GLU A 78 30.71 2.80 14.40
CA GLU A 78 30.17 3.74 13.42
C GLU A 78 28.86 3.25 12.76
N MET A 79 28.41 2.03 13.10
CA MET A 79 27.22 1.40 12.54
C MET A 79 27.23 1.40 11.01
N LYS A 80 28.33 0.90 10.43
CA LYS A 80 28.48 0.78 8.98
C LYS A 80 29.15 -0.51 8.56
N GLN A 81 28.91 -0.91 7.31
CA GLN A 81 29.64 -1.94 6.61
C GLN A 81 30.56 -1.30 5.58
N ILE A 82 31.77 -1.84 5.47
CA ILE A 82 32.82 -1.37 4.56
C ILE A 82 33.21 -2.55 3.68
N ASN A 83 33.21 -2.38 2.35
CA ASN A 83 33.89 -3.28 1.44
C ASN A 83 35.37 -2.87 1.39
N LEU A 84 36.26 -3.65 1.98
CA LEU A 84 37.68 -3.33 2.06
C LEU A 84 38.40 -3.42 0.70
N THR A 85 37.83 -4.15 -0.26
CA THR A 85 38.37 -4.25 -1.62
C THR A 85 38.11 -2.99 -2.44
N THR A 86 36.94 -2.36 -2.29
CA THR A 86 36.49 -1.22 -3.12
C THR A 86 36.41 0.11 -2.37
N GLY A 87 36.49 0.08 -1.04
CA GLY A 87 36.30 1.25 -0.16
C GLY A 87 34.84 1.71 0.00
N LYS A 88 33.88 1.11 -0.72
CA LYS A 88 32.45 1.46 -0.59
C LYS A 88 31.93 1.18 0.82
N GLN A 89 31.08 2.06 1.32
CA GLN A 89 30.49 1.96 2.66
C GLN A 89 28.97 2.02 2.58
N ARG A 90 28.29 1.34 3.51
CA ARG A 90 26.84 1.42 3.67
C ARG A 90 26.44 1.36 5.16
N PRO A 91 25.40 2.08 5.59
CA PRO A 91 24.91 1.98 6.97
C PRO A 91 24.42 0.57 7.36
N ILE A 92 24.58 0.21 8.63
CA ILE A 92 23.96 -0.97 9.25
C ILE A 92 23.15 -0.55 10.48
N LYS A 93 22.16 -1.36 10.88
CA LYS A 93 21.39 -1.13 12.11
C LYS A 93 20.99 -2.43 12.78
N ARG A 94 20.77 -2.36 14.10
CA ARG A 94 20.20 -3.41 14.94
C ARG A 94 18.78 -3.01 15.33
N GLY A 95 17.80 -3.91 15.20
CA GLY A 95 16.39 -3.63 15.52
C GLY A 95 15.61 -4.87 15.91
N LEU A 96 14.49 -4.70 16.61
CA LEU A 96 13.58 -5.79 16.98
C LEU A 96 12.86 -6.32 15.73
N HIS A 97 12.80 -7.64 15.59
CA HIS A 97 12.09 -8.30 14.49
C HIS A 97 10.86 -9.03 15.01
N THR A 98 9.68 -8.47 14.78
CA THR A 98 8.39 -9.05 15.16
C THR A 98 7.80 -9.84 13.99
N GLY A 99 8.04 -11.16 13.98
CA GLY A 99 7.27 -12.14 13.20
C GLY A 99 7.60 -12.30 11.69
N PRO A 100 6.95 -13.27 11.01
CA PRO A 100 7.39 -13.83 9.72
C PRO A 100 7.25 -12.90 8.50
N GLY A 101 6.81 -11.65 8.71
CA GLY A 101 6.46 -10.70 7.66
C GLY A 101 7.62 -9.86 7.11
N CYS A 102 8.76 -9.83 7.77
CA CYS A 102 9.88 -8.98 7.34
C CYS A 102 10.87 -9.76 6.45
N ARG A 103 10.44 -10.10 5.23
CA ARG A 103 11.40 -10.34 4.13
C ARG A 103 11.70 -9.01 3.45
N PHE A 104 12.70 -8.30 3.93
CA PHE A 104 13.36 -7.24 3.16
C PHE A 104 14.29 -7.86 2.10
N CYS A 105 13.73 -8.72 1.25
CA CYS A 105 14.41 -9.28 0.09
C CYS A 105 13.81 -8.64 -1.15
N CYS A 106 14.61 -7.82 -1.83
CA CYS A 106 14.32 -7.36 -3.18
C CYS A 106 14.33 -8.57 -4.12
N GLU A 107 13.15 -9.13 -4.40
CA GLU A 107 12.94 -9.96 -5.57
C GLU A 107 11.83 -9.34 -6.39
N LYS A 108 12.26 -8.47 -7.32
CA LYS A 108 11.50 -7.88 -8.43
C LYS A 108 10.32 -6.98 -7.98
N ARG A 109 10.60 -5.67 -7.89
CA ARG A 109 9.53 -4.64 -7.90
C ARG A 109 8.65 -4.85 -9.14
N PRO A 110 7.31 -4.78 -9.02
CA PRO A 110 6.50 -4.15 -10.05
C PRO A 110 6.72 -2.63 -9.97
N SER A 111 7.19 -2.04 -11.08
CA SER A 111 7.21 -0.61 -11.45
C SER A 111 7.68 0.39 -10.38
N SER A 112 8.92 0.86 -10.52
CA SER A 112 9.30 2.20 -10.03
C SER A 112 8.31 3.25 -10.56
N ALA A 113 8.04 4.30 -9.77
CA ALA A 113 7.38 5.49 -10.30
C ALA A 113 8.12 6.00 -11.55
N PRO A 114 7.42 6.63 -12.51
CA PRO A 114 8.07 7.21 -13.69
C PRO A 114 9.27 8.10 -13.31
N PRO A 115 10.37 8.10 -14.08
CA PRO A 115 11.64 8.74 -13.70
C PRO A 115 11.57 10.26 -13.44
N ASN A 116 10.47 10.92 -13.79
CA ASN A 116 10.29 12.36 -13.78
C ASN A 116 9.52 12.89 -12.54
N TRP A 117 9.42 12.11 -11.47
CA TRP A 117 8.71 12.54 -10.25
C TRP A 117 9.70 13.16 -9.25
N GLU A 118 9.42 14.38 -8.78
CA GLU A 118 10.18 15.06 -7.73
C GLU A 118 9.75 14.58 -6.32
N THR A 119 10.71 14.33 -5.43
CA THR A 119 10.46 13.61 -4.15
C THR A 119 10.42 14.49 -2.89
N ASN A 120 10.52 15.81 -3.02
CA ASN A 120 10.69 16.72 -1.85
C ASN A 120 9.37 17.23 -1.25
N LEU A 121 8.24 16.99 -1.91
CA LEU A 121 6.91 17.40 -1.44
C LEU A 121 6.06 16.16 -1.12
N PRO A 122 5.10 16.25 -0.18
CA PRO A 122 4.23 15.11 0.12
C PRO A 122 3.40 14.70 -1.10
N PHE A 123 3.03 15.67 -1.95
CA PHE A 123 2.51 15.41 -3.29
C PHE A 123 2.72 16.64 -4.19
N GLN A 124 2.62 16.45 -5.49
CA GLN A 124 2.59 17.50 -6.51
C GLN A 124 1.35 17.39 -7.39
N LEU A 125 0.90 18.51 -7.95
CA LEU A 125 -0.14 18.57 -8.97
C LEU A 125 0.49 19.06 -10.26
N ILE A 126 0.60 18.17 -11.25
CA ILE A 126 1.18 18.50 -12.55
C ILE A 126 0.04 18.71 -13.55
N PRO A 127 -0.18 19.94 -14.05
CA PRO A 127 -1.14 20.17 -15.12
C PRO A 127 -0.80 19.31 -16.33
N LEU A 128 -1.80 18.63 -16.89
CA LEU A 128 -1.64 17.91 -18.14
C LEU A 128 -1.82 18.86 -19.32
N ASP A 129 -0.98 18.67 -20.33
CA ASP A 129 -1.15 19.32 -21.63
C ASP A 129 -2.31 18.66 -22.39
N THR A 130 -3.20 19.48 -22.95
CA THR A 130 -4.41 19.06 -23.66
C THR A 130 -4.13 18.17 -24.87
N ASP A 131 -2.94 18.30 -25.46
CA ASP A 131 -2.56 17.57 -26.67
C ASP A 131 -2.01 16.16 -26.37
N THR A 132 -1.82 15.82 -25.09
CA THR A 132 -1.30 14.51 -24.68
C THR A 132 -2.37 13.42 -24.71
N GLN A 133 -1.98 12.20 -25.08
CA GLN A 133 -2.86 11.03 -25.01
C GLN A 133 -3.39 10.80 -23.59
N GLU A 134 -2.55 11.05 -22.58
CA GLU A 134 -2.92 10.95 -21.17
C GLU A 134 -4.10 11.87 -20.82
N CYS A 135 -4.06 13.13 -21.27
CA CYS A 135 -5.15 14.08 -21.07
C CYS A 135 -6.41 13.64 -21.84
N GLN A 136 -6.27 13.25 -23.10
CA GLN A 136 -7.38 12.80 -23.93
C GLN A 136 -8.10 11.58 -23.35
N ASP A 137 -7.37 10.63 -22.75
CA ASP A 137 -7.96 9.46 -22.10
C ASP A 137 -8.86 9.87 -20.91
N VAL A 138 -8.40 10.82 -20.08
CA VAL A 138 -9.18 11.35 -18.95
C VAL A 138 -10.40 12.13 -19.45
N VAL A 139 -10.23 12.97 -20.47
CA VAL A 139 -11.33 13.73 -21.10
C VAL A 139 -12.38 12.76 -21.64
N ASN A 140 -11.97 11.76 -22.43
CA ASN A 140 -12.87 10.77 -23.01
C ASN A 140 -13.65 10.01 -21.94
N GLN A 141 -12.97 9.58 -20.86
CA GLN A 141 -13.63 8.86 -19.77
C GLN A 141 -14.65 9.75 -19.02
N PHE A 142 -14.33 11.02 -18.80
CA PHE A 142 -15.25 11.97 -18.15
C PHE A 142 -16.46 12.29 -19.05
N SER A 143 -16.21 12.65 -20.31
CA SER A 143 -17.21 13.11 -21.26
C SER A 143 -18.21 12.03 -21.68
N GLN A 144 -17.89 10.74 -21.46
CA GLN A 144 -18.86 9.63 -21.65
C GLN A 144 -20.17 9.86 -20.88
N THR A 145 -20.12 10.53 -19.73
CA THR A 145 -21.32 10.73 -18.88
C THR A 145 -21.56 12.18 -18.49
N MET A 146 -20.63 13.08 -18.81
CA MET A 146 -20.69 14.52 -18.53
C MET A 146 -20.40 15.37 -19.78
N PRO A 147 -21.04 15.13 -20.94
CA PRO A 147 -20.72 15.85 -22.18
C PRO A 147 -21.10 17.35 -22.16
N GLY A 148 -22.00 17.76 -21.27
CA GLY A 148 -22.44 19.16 -21.11
C GLY A 148 -21.63 19.98 -20.11
N ASP A 149 -20.60 19.39 -19.51
CA ASP A 149 -19.77 20.01 -18.49
C ASP A 149 -18.33 20.15 -19.02
N PRO A 150 -17.90 21.36 -19.42
CA PRO A 150 -16.57 21.56 -19.97
C PRO A 150 -15.50 21.41 -18.88
N ILE A 151 -14.49 20.58 -19.15
CA ILE A 151 -13.32 20.45 -18.28
C ILE A 151 -12.50 21.75 -18.35
N LYS A 152 -12.14 22.28 -17.19
CA LYS A 152 -11.29 23.47 -17.02
C LYS A 152 -9.82 23.10 -16.90
N SER A 153 -9.53 22.07 -16.11
CA SER A 153 -8.17 21.59 -15.91
C SER A 153 -8.15 20.11 -15.51
N ILE A 154 -7.08 19.42 -15.92
CA ILE A 154 -6.73 18.08 -15.44
C ILE A 154 -5.32 18.18 -14.87
N GLN A 155 -5.17 17.78 -13.61
CA GLN A 155 -3.88 17.75 -12.95
C GLN A 155 -3.57 16.32 -12.52
N ARG A 156 -2.41 15.80 -12.91
CA ARG A 156 -1.88 14.53 -12.40
C ARG A 156 -1.41 14.73 -10.96
N ILE A 157 -1.92 13.91 -10.07
CA ILE A 157 -1.52 13.86 -8.68
C ILE A 157 -0.27 12.96 -8.62
N GLN A 158 0.85 13.52 -8.16
CA GLN A 158 2.10 12.78 -7.96
C GLN A 158 2.41 12.71 -6.48
N ASN A 159 2.08 11.58 -5.87
CA ASN A 159 2.48 11.24 -4.51
C ASN A 159 3.22 9.90 -4.54
N LEU A 160 4.55 9.93 -4.32
CA LEU A 160 5.39 8.75 -4.42
C LEU A 160 5.05 7.72 -3.33
N GLN A 161 4.85 8.17 -2.09
CA GLN A 161 4.54 7.27 -0.97
C GLN A 161 3.21 6.54 -1.18
N LEU A 162 2.17 7.25 -1.65
CA LEU A 162 0.88 6.61 -1.94
C LEU A 162 0.97 5.65 -3.13
N TRP A 163 1.78 6.00 -4.14
CA TRP A 163 2.03 5.12 -5.28
C TRP A 163 2.72 3.82 -4.85
N GLU A 164 3.75 3.91 -4.00
CA GLU A 164 4.46 2.75 -3.47
C GLU A 164 3.53 1.85 -2.64
N SER A 165 2.74 2.43 -1.74
CA SER A 165 1.73 1.69 -0.97
C SER A 165 0.72 0.97 -1.87
N PHE A 166 0.24 1.63 -2.92
CA PHE A 166 -0.67 1.04 -3.91
C PHE A 166 -0.02 -0.13 -4.68
N CYS A 167 1.20 0.05 -5.18
CA CYS A 167 1.95 -0.99 -5.87
C CYS A 167 2.23 -2.20 -4.98
N LEU A 168 2.63 -1.95 -3.72
CA LEU A 168 2.85 -3.00 -2.72
C LEU A 168 1.56 -3.77 -2.43
N LYS A 169 0.44 -3.07 -2.24
CA LYS A 169 -0.87 -3.70 -2.04
C LYS A 169 -1.27 -4.56 -3.23
N LYS A 170 -1.09 -4.07 -4.46
CA LYS A 170 -1.35 -4.82 -5.69
C LYS A 170 -0.51 -6.09 -5.77
N ALA A 171 0.78 -6.00 -5.47
CA ALA A 171 1.68 -7.16 -5.44
C ALA A 171 1.29 -8.17 -4.36
N GLN A 172 0.94 -7.70 -3.16
CA GLN A 172 0.47 -8.54 -2.05
C GLN A 172 -0.80 -9.31 -2.44
N MET A 173 -1.83 -8.61 -2.92
CA MET A 173 -3.09 -9.22 -3.35
C MET A 173 -2.85 -10.24 -4.46
N SER A 174 -2.03 -9.89 -5.46
CA SER A 174 -1.71 -10.78 -6.59
C SER A 174 -1.00 -12.06 -6.12
N LYS A 175 -0.05 -11.94 -5.17
CA LYS A 175 0.68 -13.08 -4.61
C LYS A 175 -0.21 -13.98 -3.76
N THR A 176 -1.06 -13.40 -2.91
CA THR A 176 -1.98 -14.15 -2.03
C THR A 176 -2.98 -14.94 -2.86
N LYS A 177 -3.55 -14.33 -3.90
CA LYS A 177 -4.59 -14.96 -4.73
C LYS A 177 -4.05 -15.74 -5.94
N ARG A 178 -2.76 -15.61 -6.24
CA ARG A 178 -2.08 -16.20 -7.42
C ARG A 178 -2.74 -15.82 -8.75
N ILE A 179 -3.29 -14.62 -8.83
CA ILE A 179 -3.94 -14.04 -10.02
C ILE A 179 -3.50 -12.60 -10.19
N ASN A 180 -3.72 -12.04 -11.39
CA ASN A 180 -3.62 -10.60 -11.58
C ASN A 180 -4.86 -9.93 -10.98
N ILE A 181 -4.62 -8.91 -10.15
CA ILE A 181 -5.69 -8.16 -9.51
C ILE A 181 -6.26 -7.14 -10.50
N GLU A 182 -7.59 -7.20 -10.66
CA GLU A 182 -8.31 -6.25 -11.49
C GLU A 182 -8.18 -4.84 -10.90
N GLU A 183 -7.73 -3.91 -11.75
CA GLU A 183 -7.59 -2.49 -11.45
C GLU A 183 -8.50 -1.69 -12.38
N ARG A 184 -9.21 -0.71 -11.83
CA ARG A 184 -10.06 0.20 -12.60
C ARG A 184 -9.75 1.66 -12.29
N ARG A 185 -9.89 2.52 -13.30
CA ARG A 185 -9.96 3.97 -13.11
C ARG A 185 -11.41 4.36 -12.82
N LEU A 186 -11.68 4.89 -11.64
CA LEU A 186 -13.03 5.21 -11.16
C LEU A 186 -13.08 6.62 -10.56
N PHE A 187 -14.24 7.27 -10.66
CA PHE A 187 -14.47 8.62 -10.17
C PHE A 187 -14.87 8.64 -8.70
N HIS A 188 -14.38 9.65 -7.98
CA HIS A 188 -14.78 9.96 -6.61
C HIS A 188 -15.08 11.45 -6.49
N GLY A 189 -16.35 11.77 -6.24
CA GLY A 189 -16.78 13.13 -5.92
C GLY A 189 -16.63 13.41 -4.43
N THR A 190 -16.11 14.59 -4.09
CA THR A 190 -15.93 14.99 -2.69
C THR A 190 -16.02 16.51 -2.53
N CYS A 191 -16.10 16.97 -1.29
CA CYS A 191 -16.02 18.40 -1.00
C CYS A 191 -14.59 18.92 -1.24
N HIS A 192 -14.47 20.13 -1.78
CA HIS A 192 -13.17 20.76 -2.06
C HIS A 192 -12.20 20.73 -0.87
N LYS A 193 -12.71 20.89 0.37
CA LYS A 193 -11.90 20.84 1.60
C LYS A 193 -11.17 19.52 1.81
N ASN A 194 -11.65 18.42 1.23
CA ASN A 194 -11.07 17.08 1.39
C ASN A 194 -9.94 16.81 0.40
N ILE A 195 -9.87 17.55 -0.73
CA ILE A 195 -8.95 17.27 -1.85
C ILE A 195 -7.50 17.25 -1.37
N ARG A 196 -7.07 18.29 -0.63
CA ARG A 196 -5.69 18.36 -0.12
C ARG A 196 -5.37 17.17 0.78
N SER A 197 -6.28 16.80 1.68
CA SER A 197 -6.09 15.66 2.58
C SER A 197 -5.94 14.36 1.81
N ILE A 198 -6.83 14.11 0.83
CA ILE A 198 -6.79 12.90 0.01
C ILE A 198 -5.50 12.81 -0.80
N CYS A 199 -5.05 13.91 -1.41
CA CYS A 199 -3.79 13.91 -2.18
C CYS A 199 -2.55 13.70 -1.31
N THR A 200 -2.61 14.12 -0.03
CA THR A 200 -1.48 14.03 0.90
C THR A 200 -1.42 12.69 1.61
N PHE A 201 -2.57 12.22 2.12
CA PHE A 201 -2.68 11.14 3.10
C PHE A 201 -3.55 9.97 2.62
N ASN A 202 -4.01 10.00 1.37
CA ASN A 202 -4.99 9.07 0.81
C ASN A 202 -6.40 9.22 1.40
N PHE A 203 -7.32 8.35 0.98
CA PHE A 203 -8.67 8.25 1.54
C PHE A 203 -8.62 7.67 2.96
N ASP A 204 -9.29 8.33 3.92
CA ASP A 204 -9.34 7.87 5.31
C ASP A 204 -10.57 6.97 5.55
N MET A 205 -10.33 5.71 5.88
CA MET A 205 -11.37 4.73 6.21
C MET A 205 -12.21 5.13 7.43
N ASN A 206 -11.67 5.92 8.36
CA ASN A 206 -12.42 6.40 9.53
C ASN A 206 -13.50 7.41 9.15
N LEU A 207 -13.33 8.08 8.01
CA LEU A 207 -14.31 9.02 7.45
C LEU A 207 -15.33 8.31 6.53
N ALA A 208 -15.22 6.99 6.35
CA ALA A 208 -16.20 6.22 5.60
C ALA A 208 -17.58 6.33 6.26
N LYS A 209 -18.58 6.64 5.43
CA LYS A 209 -19.96 6.81 5.88
C LYS A 209 -20.49 5.53 6.52
N SER A 210 -20.93 5.64 7.77
CA SER A 210 -21.48 4.51 8.54
C SER A 210 -22.78 3.96 7.98
N ASP A 211 -23.52 4.75 7.22
CA ASP A 211 -24.80 4.43 6.58
C ASP A 211 -24.65 4.02 5.11
N GLY A 212 -23.44 3.64 4.69
CA GLY A 212 -23.16 3.19 3.32
C GLY A 212 -24.01 1.97 2.92
N VAL A 213 -24.80 2.13 1.86
CA VAL A 213 -25.75 1.12 1.35
C VAL A 213 -25.07 -0.20 0.95
N TYR A 214 -23.81 -0.14 0.49
CA TYR A 214 -23.04 -1.29 0.03
C TYR A 214 -21.86 -1.62 0.94
N GLY A 215 -21.86 -1.09 2.17
CA GLY A 215 -20.84 -1.27 3.19
C GLY A 215 -20.18 0.04 3.64
N LYS A 216 -19.54 0.00 4.81
CA LYS A 216 -18.78 1.10 5.42
C LYS A 216 -17.37 1.17 4.81
N GLY A 217 -17.30 1.57 3.55
CA GLY A 217 -16.04 1.73 2.82
C GLY A 217 -15.97 3.02 2.01
N ILE A 218 -14.94 3.13 1.16
CA ILE A 218 -14.76 4.25 0.25
C ILE A 218 -15.43 3.94 -1.08
N TYR A 219 -16.31 4.82 -1.52
CA TYR A 219 -17.16 4.64 -2.69
C TYR A 219 -16.52 5.27 -3.93
N PHE A 220 -16.54 4.54 -5.02
CA PHE A 220 -16.11 4.98 -6.34
C PHE A 220 -17.18 4.67 -7.37
N ALA A 221 -17.36 5.56 -8.34
CA ALA A 221 -18.33 5.39 -9.41
C ALA A 221 -17.63 5.18 -10.75
N ARG A 222 -18.18 4.30 -11.58
CA ARG A 222 -17.78 4.17 -12.99
C ARG A 222 -18.06 5.45 -13.77
N ASN A 223 -19.20 6.09 -13.49
CA ASN A 223 -19.70 7.25 -14.23
C ASN A 223 -19.40 8.54 -13.46
N ALA A 224 -18.77 9.52 -14.12
CA ALA A 224 -18.49 10.84 -13.56
C ALA A 224 -19.77 11.55 -13.08
N SER A 225 -20.87 11.40 -13.81
CA SER A 225 -22.17 11.99 -13.47
C SER A 225 -22.76 11.50 -12.14
N TYR A 226 -22.37 10.30 -11.68
CA TYR A 226 -22.77 9.85 -10.35
C TYR A 226 -21.95 10.54 -9.26
N SER A 227 -20.64 10.65 -9.47
CA SER A 227 -19.72 11.33 -8.56
C SER A 227 -19.98 12.83 -8.45
N ASP A 228 -20.46 13.46 -9.51
CA ASP A 228 -20.80 14.89 -9.53
C ASP A 228 -21.76 15.31 -8.40
N LYS A 229 -22.70 14.43 -8.02
CA LYS A 229 -23.67 14.65 -6.93
C LYS A 229 -23.02 14.92 -5.57
N PHE A 230 -21.77 14.51 -5.41
CA PHE A 230 -20.98 14.65 -4.18
C PHE A 230 -19.89 15.71 -4.29
N CYS A 231 -19.78 16.37 -5.44
CA CYS A 231 -18.81 17.45 -5.68
C CYS A 231 -19.37 18.75 -5.09
N HIS A 232 -18.84 19.15 -3.93
CA HIS A 232 -19.28 20.37 -3.25
C HIS A 232 -18.23 21.46 -3.39
N PRO A 233 -18.52 22.54 -4.16
CA PRO A 233 -17.60 23.66 -4.37
C PRO A 233 -17.44 24.49 -3.10
N PRO A 234 -16.33 25.23 -2.94
CA PRO A 234 -16.08 26.05 -1.76
C PRO A 234 -17.00 27.28 -1.69
N PHE A 235 -17.44 27.82 -2.83
CA PHE A 235 -18.28 29.01 -2.92
C PHE A 235 -19.34 28.88 -4.03
N TYR A 236 -20.54 29.41 -3.78
CA TYR A 236 -21.57 29.61 -4.78
C TYR A 236 -21.69 31.10 -5.08
N HIS A 237 -21.16 31.53 -6.22
CA HIS A 237 -21.34 32.91 -6.67
C HIS A 237 -22.65 33.03 -7.46
N ARG A 238 -23.50 34.01 -7.10
CA ARG A 238 -24.76 34.27 -7.82
C ARG A 238 -24.43 34.59 -9.28
N GLY A 239 -25.02 33.83 -10.21
CA GLY A 239 -24.86 34.03 -11.65
C GLY A 239 -23.67 33.31 -12.30
N MET A 240 -22.85 32.59 -11.55
CA MET A 240 -21.78 31.74 -12.10
C MET A 240 -21.98 30.28 -11.73
N LYS A 241 -21.73 29.37 -12.67
CA LYS A 241 -21.67 27.94 -12.38
C LYS A 241 -20.44 27.67 -11.51
N PRO A 242 -20.60 27.15 -10.29
CA PRO A 242 -19.47 26.96 -9.38
C PRO A 242 -18.51 25.91 -9.92
N SER A 243 -17.20 26.15 -9.76
CA SER A 243 -16.17 25.19 -10.15
C SER A 243 -16.23 23.96 -9.28
N ARG A 244 -16.41 22.79 -9.87
CA ARG A 244 -16.45 21.51 -9.17
C ARG A 244 -15.18 20.73 -9.47
N THR A 245 -14.82 19.89 -8.52
CA THR A 245 -13.62 19.04 -8.63
C THR A 245 -13.99 17.63 -8.22
N MET A 246 -13.52 16.65 -8.99
CA MET A 246 -13.56 15.24 -8.63
C MET A 246 -12.21 14.58 -8.85
N ILE A 247 -12.00 13.45 -8.17
CA ILE A 247 -10.79 12.64 -8.29
C ILE A 247 -11.08 11.47 -9.23
N LEU A 248 -10.21 11.22 -10.19
CA LEU A 248 -10.14 9.95 -10.92
C LEU A 248 -9.01 9.12 -10.29
N ALA A 249 -9.37 8.00 -9.69
CA ALA A 249 -8.44 7.15 -8.94
C ALA A 249 -8.25 5.79 -9.61
N ARG A 250 -7.06 5.22 -9.47
CA ARG A 250 -6.84 3.78 -9.68
C ARG A 250 -7.31 3.03 -8.45
N VAL A 251 -8.13 2.01 -8.66
CA VAL A 251 -8.73 1.21 -7.59
C VAL A 251 -8.52 -0.26 -7.88
N LEU A 252 -7.91 -0.98 -6.95
CA LEU A 252 -7.76 -2.44 -6.98
C LEU A 252 -9.09 -3.08 -6.60
N VAL A 253 -10.00 -3.20 -7.57
CA VAL A 253 -11.34 -3.75 -7.35
C VAL A 253 -11.32 -5.26 -7.16
N GLY A 254 -10.36 -5.95 -7.79
CA GLY A 254 -10.19 -7.41 -7.70
C GLY A 254 -11.50 -8.17 -7.94
N GLU A 255 -11.68 -9.27 -7.23
CA GLU A 255 -12.94 -10.02 -7.24
C GLU A 255 -13.94 -9.33 -6.31
N TYR A 256 -15.16 -9.10 -6.78
CA TYR A 256 -16.17 -8.35 -6.04
C TYR A 256 -17.46 -9.14 -5.82
N SER A 257 -18.18 -8.76 -4.75
CA SER A 257 -19.50 -9.30 -4.43
C SER A 257 -20.52 -8.18 -4.26
N LYS A 258 -21.82 -8.51 -4.24
CA LYS A 258 -22.86 -7.52 -4.00
C LYS A 258 -22.78 -7.02 -2.55
N GLY A 259 -22.61 -5.71 -2.38
CA GLY A 259 -22.59 -5.08 -1.07
C GLY A 259 -23.97 -4.99 -0.43
N HIS A 260 -23.98 -4.81 0.89
CA HIS A 260 -25.17 -4.49 1.68
C HIS A 260 -24.79 -3.67 2.90
N ILE A 261 -25.79 -3.05 3.53
CA ILE A 261 -25.62 -2.22 4.71
C ILE A 261 -25.03 -3.04 5.87
N GLY A 262 -24.12 -2.42 6.64
CA GLY A 262 -23.49 -3.04 7.81
C GLY A 262 -22.19 -3.80 7.56
N LEU A 263 -21.79 -4.01 6.30
CA LEU A 263 -20.48 -4.58 5.99
C LEU A 263 -19.34 -3.64 6.39
N CYS A 264 -18.38 -4.13 7.18
CA CYS A 264 -17.15 -3.41 7.51
C CYS A 264 -15.92 -3.91 6.73
N GLN A 265 -16.09 -5.01 5.98
CA GLN A 265 -15.09 -5.61 5.09
C GLN A 265 -15.82 -6.39 3.99
N PRO A 266 -15.14 -6.77 2.90
CA PRO A 266 -15.74 -7.63 1.89
C PRO A 266 -16.20 -8.96 2.49
N PRO A 267 -17.31 -9.56 2.00
CA PRO A 267 -17.76 -10.88 2.43
C PRO A 267 -16.75 -12.00 2.16
N SER A 268 -16.85 -13.10 2.92
CA SER A 268 -16.15 -14.34 2.61
C SER A 268 -16.78 -15.03 1.39
N LYS A 269 -15.97 -15.79 0.65
CA LYS A 269 -16.44 -16.63 -0.45
C LYS A 269 -16.98 -17.95 0.09
N CYS A 270 -18.00 -18.49 -0.57
CA CYS A 270 -18.68 -19.73 -0.16
C CYS A 270 -17.78 -20.98 -0.26
N ASP A 271 -16.73 -20.92 -1.06
CA ASP A 271 -15.77 -22.01 -1.28
C ASP A 271 -14.60 -22.00 -0.28
N ASN A 272 -14.66 -21.16 0.76
CA ASN A 272 -13.60 -20.95 1.75
C ASN A 272 -12.23 -20.54 1.15
N THR A 273 -12.19 -20.02 -0.08
CA THR A 273 -10.94 -19.53 -0.69
C THR A 273 -10.52 -18.13 -0.22
N GLY A 274 -11.20 -17.60 0.80
CA GLY A 274 -10.90 -16.31 1.41
C GLY A 274 -12.03 -15.31 1.25
N PHE A 275 -11.68 -14.03 1.12
CA PHE A 275 -12.62 -12.92 1.00
C PHE A 275 -12.60 -12.33 -0.43
N TYR A 276 -13.70 -11.66 -0.79
CA TYR A 276 -13.71 -10.75 -1.93
C TYR A 276 -12.79 -9.54 -1.65
N ASP A 277 -12.44 -8.79 -2.69
CA ASP A 277 -11.58 -7.59 -2.59
C ASP A 277 -12.38 -6.30 -2.47
N SER A 278 -13.60 -6.29 -2.99
CA SER A 278 -14.50 -5.13 -2.95
C SER A 278 -15.98 -5.51 -3.00
N CYS A 279 -16.84 -4.54 -2.74
CA CYS A 279 -18.29 -4.65 -2.86
C CYS A 279 -18.82 -3.79 -4.01
N VAL A 280 -19.92 -4.22 -4.63
CA VAL A 280 -20.58 -3.51 -5.74
C VAL A 280 -22.08 -3.34 -5.53
N ASP A 281 -22.69 -2.42 -6.27
CA ASP A 281 -24.16 -2.25 -6.32
C ASP A 281 -24.85 -3.43 -7.01
N MET A 282 -24.26 -3.92 -8.10
CA MET A 282 -24.76 -5.07 -8.87
C MET A 282 -23.62 -5.81 -9.60
N LEU A 283 -23.78 -7.11 -9.84
CA LEU A 283 -22.69 -7.97 -10.38
C LEU A 283 -22.42 -7.84 -11.88
N PRO A 284 -23.43 -7.83 -12.78
CA PRO A 284 -23.13 -7.93 -14.22
C PRO A 284 -22.41 -6.70 -14.75
N HIS A 285 -22.84 -5.52 -14.31
CA HIS A 285 -22.30 -4.23 -14.76
C HIS A 285 -22.28 -3.23 -13.59
N PRO A 286 -21.33 -3.35 -12.66
CA PRO A 286 -21.25 -2.47 -11.50
C PRO A 286 -21.14 -1.00 -11.91
N ASN A 287 -21.93 -0.12 -11.28
CA ASN A 287 -21.73 1.33 -11.36
C ASN A 287 -20.95 1.86 -10.17
N ILE A 288 -21.02 1.15 -9.03
CA ILE A 288 -20.43 1.56 -7.76
C ILE A 288 -19.49 0.45 -7.30
N PHE A 289 -18.31 0.84 -6.85
CA PHE A 289 -17.35 -0.01 -6.17
C PHE A 289 -17.09 0.55 -4.78
N VAL A 290 -17.02 -0.32 -3.79
CA VAL A 290 -16.69 0.01 -2.41
C VAL A 290 -15.50 -0.83 -1.98
N VAL A 291 -14.41 -0.14 -1.62
CA VAL A 291 -13.19 -0.76 -1.08
C VAL A 291 -13.03 -0.43 0.40
N PHE A 292 -12.34 -1.31 1.11
CA PHE A 292 -12.24 -1.29 2.58
C PHE A 292 -10.81 -1.10 3.10
N ASP A 293 -9.88 -0.81 2.20
CA ASP A 293 -8.48 -0.52 2.51
C ASP A 293 -7.99 0.62 1.62
N SER A 294 -7.47 1.68 2.24
CA SER A 294 -6.94 2.86 1.55
C SER A 294 -5.81 2.52 0.57
N ASN A 295 -5.00 1.50 0.85
CA ASN A 295 -3.90 1.09 -0.02
C ASN A 295 -4.38 0.40 -1.30
N GLN A 296 -5.67 0.06 -1.42
CA GLN A 296 -6.26 -0.36 -2.69
C GLN A 296 -6.49 0.82 -3.65
N ILE A 297 -6.21 2.06 -3.22
CA ILE A 297 -6.54 3.28 -3.94
C ILE A 297 -5.30 4.12 -4.18
N TYR A 298 -5.17 4.63 -5.39
CA TYR A 298 -4.26 5.72 -5.72
C TYR A 298 -5.03 6.86 -6.39
N PRO A 299 -5.13 8.06 -5.79
CA PRO A 299 -5.71 9.22 -6.44
C PRO A 299 -4.76 9.67 -7.58
N GLU A 300 -5.20 9.51 -8.84
CA GLU A 300 -4.31 9.67 -10.00
C GLU A 300 -4.47 11.04 -10.66
N TYR A 301 -5.71 11.52 -10.81
CA TYR A 301 -6.01 12.81 -11.41
C TYR A 301 -7.01 13.61 -10.60
N LEU A 302 -6.83 14.92 -10.59
CA LEU A 302 -7.82 15.90 -10.16
C LEU A 302 -8.42 16.54 -11.42
N VAL A 303 -9.74 16.42 -11.58
CA VAL A 303 -10.48 16.98 -12.72
C VAL A 303 -11.35 18.13 -12.23
N GLU A 304 -11.12 19.32 -12.78
CA GLU A 304 -11.92 20.52 -12.52
C GLU A 304 -12.83 20.83 -13.70
N PHE A 305 -14.11 21.13 -13.45
CA PHE A 305 -15.15 21.36 -14.47
C PHE A 305 -16.25 22.32 -13.96
#